data_AF-A0A378IVX3-F1
#
_entry.id   AF-A0A378IVX3-F1
#
_cell.length_a   1.000
_cell.length_b   1.000
_cell.length_c   1.000
_cell.angle_alpha   90.00
_cell.angle_beta   90.00
_cell.angle_gamma   90.00
#
_symmetry.space_group_name_H-M   'P 1'
#
loop_
_entity.id
_entity.type
_entity.pdbx_description
1 polymer ?
#
loop_
_entity_poly.entity_id
_entity_poly.type
_entity_poly.pdbx_seq_one_letter_code
_entity_poly.pdbx_strand_id
1 'polypeptide(L)'
;MEDYSAVIVTGSTLADYLADKDRRKYLHPELQAELEFGVDQSMDCSYDNFIENYETFIENSDSWEEVNRQIVEIREEKEKIQFPGIELLSECVDAEIDYVSALWAQDYEKALGYAESILGIIVSPELRGYRALWEYLAGSAAYMAENAGKVSLSLKVRDHYQRAKNAAKDIPWLALLSGYTAQVGEVESINELTMRQIEQIESHLESIGKMHDRKLAKLEKEIREGINSSKDFEKAHKLIGRHIGFDAHKHEADASPDPWWQIGNICFVFEDHADAESDTLSATKARQDVTHPNWIKENVKACQKENMIIIPVLISPVTKVKSGGKPHLNGVSFWSLDNFKEWVNEALRVIRELRTTFVQPGDLIWRKEAYEKLTKSKLDVYSLQEMFKHNQCSNILEVVK
;
A
#
# COMPACT_ATOMS: atom_id res chain seq x y z
N MET A 1 12.88 -33.93 -33.48
CA MET A 1 12.03 -32.74 -33.59
C MET A 1 12.17 -32.07 -32.25
N GLU A 2 13.04 -31.06 -32.18
CA GLU A 2 13.25 -30.31 -30.95
C GLU A 2 12.12 -29.29 -30.87
N ASP A 3 11.25 -29.43 -29.88
CA ASP A 3 10.25 -28.42 -29.57
C ASP A 3 10.94 -27.32 -28.77
N TYR A 4 11.11 -26.15 -29.39
CA TYR A 4 11.59 -24.95 -28.72
C TYR A 4 10.44 -23.95 -28.55
N SER A 5 10.45 -23.22 -27.44
CA SER A 5 9.47 -22.18 -27.15
C SER A 5 10.16 -20.92 -26.69
N ALA A 6 9.82 -19.80 -27.31
CA ALA A 6 10.19 -18.48 -26.83
C ALA A 6 9.12 -17.97 -25.86
N VAL A 7 9.50 -17.73 -24.59
CA VAL A 7 8.59 -17.21 -23.57
C VAL A 7 8.87 -15.72 -23.37
N ILE A 8 7.89 -14.87 -23.71
CA ILE A 8 7.96 -13.44 -23.46
C ILE A 8 7.16 -13.13 -22.19
N VAL A 9 7.88 -12.73 -21.14
CA VAL A 9 7.26 -12.29 -19.88
C VAL A 9 6.90 -10.82 -20.00
N THR A 10 5.59 -10.53 -19.97
CA THR A 10 5.09 -9.15 -19.96
C THR A 10 4.62 -8.74 -18.57
N GLY A 11 4.91 -7.49 -18.19
CA GLY A 11 4.59 -6.95 -16.87
C GLY A 11 5.78 -6.99 -15.90
N SER A 12 5.88 -5.97 -15.04
CA SER A 12 6.99 -5.84 -14.09
C SER A 12 6.91 -6.87 -12.96
N THR A 13 5.72 -7.22 -12.48
CA THR A 13 5.56 -8.09 -11.30
C THR A 13 6.15 -9.49 -11.51
N LEU A 14 5.81 -10.14 -12.63
CA LEU A 14 6.33 -11.48 -12.92
C LEU A 14 7.81 -11.45 -13.29
N ALA A 15 8.24 -10.43 -14.04
CA ALA A 15 9.66 -10.24 -14.36
C ALA A 15 10.48 -10.07 -13.07
N ASP A 16 10.07 -9.17 -12.18
CA ASP A 16 10.71 -8.94 -10.88
C ASP A 16 10.77 -10.23 -10.05
N TYR A 17 9.68 -11.01 -10.03
CA TYR A 17 9.64 -12.30 -9.32
C TYR A 17 10.68 -13.28 -9.87
N LEU A 18 10.76 -13.42 -11.19
CA LEU A 18 11.66 -14.38 -11.84
C LEU A 18 13.12 -13.97 -11.77
N ALA A 19 13.44 -12.67 -11.65
CA ALA A 19 14.82 -12.22 -11.49
C ALA A 19 15.32 -12.23 -10.03
N ASP A 20 14.42 -12.28 -9.07
CA ASP A 20 14.77 -12.29 -7.65
C ASP A 20 15.49 -13.59 -7.26
N LYS A 21 16.79 -13.47 -6.92
CA LYS A 21 17.65 -14.59 -6.50
C LYS A 21 17.09 -15.31 -5.27
N ASP A 22 16.44 -14.59 -4.36
CA ASP A 22 15.86 -15.18 -3.16
C ASP A 22 14.61 -16.01 -3.44
N ARG A 23 13.94 -15.80 -4.57
CA ARG A 23 12.76 -16.58 -4.97
C ARG A 23 13.14 -17.75 -5.88
N ARG A 24 14.11 -17.54 -6.76
CA ARG A 24 14.57 -18.57 -7.71
C ARG A 24 15.06 -19.84 -7.03
N LYS A 25 15.67 -19.75 -5.85
CA LYS A 25 16.17 -20.92 -5.10
C LYS A 25 15.14 -22.01 -4.81
N TYR A 26 13.85 -21.70 -4.91
CA TYR A 26 12.76 -22.66 -4.73
C TYR A 26 12.30 -23.33 -6.05
N LEU A 27 12.76 -22.86 -7.20
CA LEU A 27 12.45 -23.42 -8.52
C LEU A 27 13.32 -24.63 -8.84
N HIS A 28 12.95 -25.38 -9.88
CA HIS A 28 13.78 -26.48 -10.39
C HIS A 28 15.15 -25.95 -10.86
N PRO A 29 16.27 -26.66 -10.64
CA PRO A 29 17.61 -26.20 -11.03
C PRO A 29 17.72 -25.74 -12.49
N GLU A 30 17.03 -26.43 -13.41
CA GLU A 30 16.93 -26.03 -14.83
C GLU A 30 16.42 -24.58 -14.98
N LEU A 31 15.27 -24.28 -14.39
CA LEU A 31 14.65 -22.96 -14.45
C LEU A 31 15.50 -21.91 -13.74
N GLN A 32 16.22 -22.30 -12.68
CA GLN A 32 17.14 -21.38 -12.00
C GLN A 32 18.25 -20.96 -12.96
N ALA A 33 18.89 -21.91 -13.65
CA ALA A 33 19.98 -21.66 -14.58
C ALA A 33 19.54 -20.84 -15.79
N GLU A 34 18.43 -21.22 -16.43
CA GLU A 34 17.88 -20.48 -17.59
C GLU A 34 17.49 -19.05 -17.23
N LEU A 35 16.85 -18.84 -16.07
CA LEU A 35 16.49 -17.49 -15.61
C LEU A 35 17.72 -16.67 -15.20
N GLU A 36 18.74 -17.29 -14.61
CA GLU A 36 20.00 -16.62 -14.25
C GLU A 36 20.71 -16.12 -15.50
N PHE A 37 20.93 -17.02 -16.45
CA PHE A 37 21.48 -16.68 -17.75
C PHE A 37 20.65 -15.59 -18.46
N GLY A 38 19.32 -15.76 -18.53
CA GLY A 38 18.43 -14.81 -19.19
C GLY A 38 18.45 -13.42 -18.56
N VAL A 39 18.51 -13.33 -17.22
CA VAL A 39 18.64 -12.05 -16.52
C VAL A 39 19.98 -11.41 -16.82
N ASP A 40 21.09 -12.16 -16.73
CA ASP A 40 22.43 -11.63 -16.97
C ASP A 40 22.62 -11.15 -18.41
N GLN A 41 22.06 -11.87 -19.40
CA GLN A 41 22.08 -11.46 -20.81
C GLN A 41 21.14 -10.29 -21.12
N SER A 42 20.15 -10.03 -20.27
CA SER A 42 19.21 -8.91 -20.43
C SER A 42 19.69 -7.62 -19.75
N MET A 43 20.60 -7.72 -18.78
CA MET A 43 21.17 -6.57 -18.09
C MET A 43 22.12 -5.80 -19.03
N ASP A 44 21.85 -4.51 -19.22
CA ASP A 44 22.66 -3.59 -20.05
C ASP A 44 22.81 -4.00 -21.53
N CYS A 45 21.90 -4.85 -22.04
CA CYS A 45 21.90 -5.30 -23.43
C CYS A 45 21.21 -4.29 -24.37
N SER A 46 21.80 -4.09 -25.56
CA SER A 46 21.17 -3.29 -26.62
C SER A 46 20.05 -4.09 -27.28
N TYR A 47 19.10 -3.40 -27.92
CA TYR A 47 18.02 -4.07 -28.66
C TYR A 47 18.56 -5.00 -29.75
N ASP A 48 19.58 -4.55 -30.49
CA ASP A 48 20.17 -5.32 -31.58
C ASP A 48 20.85 -6.61 -31.07
N ASN A 49 21.58 -6.52 -29.96
CA ASN A 49 22.22 -7.67 -29.33
C ASN A 49 21.18 -8.69 -28.79
N PHE A 50 20.03 -8.21 -28.30
CA PHE A 50 18.97 -9.09 -27.82
C PHE A 50 18.33 -9.89 -28.97
N ILE A 51 18.14 -9.27 -30.13
CA ILE A 51 17.63 -9.95 -31.32
C ILE A 51 18.64 -10.99 -31.84
N GLU A 52 19.92 -10.64 -31.89
CA GLU A 52 20.99 -11.57 -32.29
C GLU A 52 21.07 -12.80 -31.36
N ASN A 53 20.97 -12.58 -30.04
CA ASN A 53 20.88 -13.66 -29.06
C ASN A 53 19.64 -14.54 -29.31
N TYR A 54 18.48 -13.93 -29.56
CA TYR A 54 17.26 -14.67 -29.87
C TYR A 54 17.37 -15.53 -31.14
N GLU A 55 17.93 -14.96 -32.21
CA GLU A 55 18.15 -15.66 -33.48
C GLU A 55 19.10 -16.85 -33.29
N THR A 56 20.16 -16.69 -32.50
CA THR A 56 21.11 -17.77 -32.16
C THR A 56 20.43 -18.96 -31.48
N PHE A 57 19.48 -18.70 -30.57
CA PHE A 57 18.71 -19.75 -29.87
C PHE A 57 17.65 -20.43 -30.74
N ILE A 58 17.15 -19.77 -31.79
CA ILE A 58 16.18 -20.38 -32.73
C ILE A 58 16.91 -21.19 -33.81
N GLU A 59 18.08 -20.73 -34.24
CA GLU A 59 18.86 -21.39 -35.29
C GLU A 59 19.60 -22.64 -34.82
N ASN A 60 19.80 -22.81 -33.49
CA ASN A 60 20.58 -23.91 -32.89
C ASN A 60 21.97 -24.08 -33.55
N SER A 61 22.67 -22.96 -33.77
CA SER A 61 24.00 -22.93 -34.38
C SER A 61 25.10 -23.41 -33.41
N ASP A 62 26.34 -23.57 -33.87
CA ASP A 62 27.48 -23.95 -33.00
C ASP A 62 27.66 -23.00 -31.81
N SER A 63 27.27 -21.72 -31.97
CA SER A 63 27.27 -20.71 -30.91
C SER A 63 26.23 -21.01 -29.81
N TRP A 64 25.11 -21.66 -30.14
CA TRP A 64 24.14 -22.12 -29.15
C TRP A 64 24.72 -23.21 -28.26
N GLU A 65 25.53 -24.14 -28.80
CA GLU A 65 26.11 -25.22 -28.01
C GLU A 65 27.08 -24.70 -26.93
N GLU A 66 27.81 -23.61 -27.24
CA GLU A 66 28.66 -22.92 -26.27
C GLU A 66 27.85 -22.25 -25.15
N VAL A 67 26.75 -21.59 -25.50
CA VAL A 67 25.83 -20.97 -24.53
C VAL A 67 25.12 -22.02 -23.68
N ASN A 68 24.65 -23.10 -24.28
CA ASN A 68 23.98 -24.19 -23.58
C ASN A 68 24.91 -24.85 -22.56
N ARG A 69 26.20 -24.97 -22.87
CA ARG A 69 27.20 -25.48 -21.92
C ARG A 69 27.29 -24.60 -20.66
N GLN A 70 27.24 -23.28 -20.81
CA GLN A 70 27.23 -22.36 -19.67
C GLN A 70 25.96 -22.56 -18.81
N ILE A 71 24.79 -22.73 -19.42
CA ILE A 71 23.54 -23.00 -18.69
C ILE A 71 23.63 -24.32 -17.92
N VAL A 72 24.20 -25.37 -18.54
CA VAL A 72 24.40 -26.67 -17.89
C VAL A 72 25.37 -26.56 -16.71
N GLU A 73 26.48 -25.83 -16.86
CA GLU A 73 27.43 -25.57 -15.77
C GLU A 73 26.76 -24.83 -14.61
N ILE A 74 25.98 -23.78 -14.89
CA ILE A 74 25.20 -23.06 -13.86
C ILE A 74 24.24 -24.03 -13.16
N ARG A 75 23.53 -24.88 -13.92
CA ARG A 75 22.57 -25.85 -13.38
C ARG A 75 23.22 -26.84 -12.41
N GLU A 76 24.43 -27.32 -12.69
CA GLU A 76 25.15 -28.25 -11.81
C GLU A 76 25.44 -27.64 -10.43
N GLU A 77 25.51 -26.31 -10.34
CA GLU A 77 25.72 -25.57 -9.09
C GLU A 77 24.42 -25.22 -8.34
N LYS A 78 23.24 -25.44 -8.93
CA LYS A 78 21.96 -25.08 -8.31
C LYS A 78 21.29 -26.26 -7.62
N GLU A 79 20.81 -26.01 -6.41
CA GLU A 79 19.93 -26.92 -5.68
C GLU A 79 18.55 -26.31 -5.49
N LYS A 80 17.52 -27.17 -5.53
CA LYS A 80 16.16 -26.76 -5.17
C LYS A 80 16.01 -26.81 -3.65
N ILE A 81 15.83 -25.65 -3.04
CA ILE A 81 15.46 -25.54 -1.64
C ILE A 81 13.94 -25.72 -1.53
N GLN A 82 13.47 -26.44 -0.51
CA GLN A 82 12.03 -26.52 -0.23
C GLN A 82 11.52 -25.20 0.33
N PHE A 83 10.34 -24.78 -0.10
CA PHE A 83 9.74 -23.54 0.39
C PHE A 83 9.42 -23.68 1.90
N PRO A 84 9.81 -22.72 2.75
CA PRO A 84 9.54 -22.81 4.19
C PRO A 84 8.05 -23.00 4.48
N GLY A 85 7.73 -24.01 5.29
CA GLY A 85 6.34 -24.33 5.66
C GLY A 85 5.55 -25.14 4.64
N ILE A 86 6.13 -25.53 3.49
CA ILE A 86 5.40 -26.32 2.47
C ILE A 86 4.98 -27.70 3.00
N GLU A 87 5.79 -28.31 3.86
CA GLU A 87 5.47 -29.60 4.48
C GLU A 87 4.27 -29.47 5.42
N LEU A 88 4.23 -28.41 6.23
CA LEU A 88 3.10 -28.11 7.12
C LEU A 88 1.83 -27.82 6.33
N LEU A 89 1.94 -27.08 5.22
CA LEU A 89 0.82 -26.83 4.31
C LEU A 89 0.33 -28.13 3.66
N SER A 90 1.24 -29.03 3.28
CA SER A 90 0.87 -30.33 2.72
C SER A 90 0.21 -31.24 3.76
N GLU A 91 0.65 -31.18 5.02
CA GLU A 91 0.11 -31.97 6.12
C GLU A 91 -1.31 -31.55 6.48
N CYS A 92 -1.66 -30.26 6.36
CA CYS A 92 -2.99 -29.78 6.72
C CYS A 92 -4.07 -30.00 5.65
N VAL A 93 -3.72 -30.33 4.40
CA VAL A 93 -4.66 -30.42 3.25
C VAL A 93 -5.88 -31.29 3.55
N ASP A 94 -5.69 -32.47 4.14
CA ASP A 94 -6.81 -33.38 4.44
C ASP A 94 -7.80 -32.72 5.42
N ALA A 95 -7.30 -32.04 6.45
CA ALA A 95 -8.12 -31.32 7.41
C ALA A 95 -8.80 -30.08 6.78
N GLU A 96 -8.18 -29.44 5.78
CA GLU A 96 -8.80 -28.33 5.05
C GLU A 96 -10.00 -28.79 4.22
N ILE A 97 -9.86 -29.93 3.54
CA ILE A 97 -10.94 -30.54 2.77
C ILE A 97 -12.08 -30.98 3.70
N ASP A 98 -11.74 -31.58 4.83
CA ASP A 98 -12.70 -31.99 5.84
C ASP A 98 -13.43 -30.80 6.48
N TYR A 99 -12.73 -29.69 6.74
CA TYR A 99 -13.32 -28.44 7.20
C TYR A 99 -14.40 -27.93 6.24
N VAL A 100 -14.05 -27.83 4.95
CA VAL A 100 -14.98 -27.36 3.92
C VAL A 100 -16.16 -28.31 3.79
N SER A 101 -15.91 -29.61 3.81
CA SER A 101 -16.97 -30.64 3.74
C SER A 101 -17.93 -30.54 4.93
N ALA A 102 -17.42 -30.34 6.14
CA ALA A 102 -18.21 -30.17 7.35
C ALA A 102 -19.03 -28.86 7.32
N LEU A 103 -18.44 -27.75 6.84
CA LEU A 103 -19.17 -26.50 6.62
C LEU A 103 -20.34 -26.68 5.65
N TRP A 104 -20.10 -27.34 4.51
CA TRP A 104 -21.14 -27.61 3.52
C TRP A 104 -22.28 -28.48 4.07
N ALA A 105 -21.95 -29.43 4.95
CA ALA A 105 -22.93 -30.25 5.65
C ALA A 105 -23.64 -29.52 6.81
N GLN A 106 -23.32 -28.24 7.05
CA GLN A 106 -23.78 -27.46 8.22
C GLN A 106 -23.41 -28.11 9.56
N ASP A 107 -22.36 -28.93 9.57
CA ASP A 107 -21.78 -29.53 10.77
C ASP A 107 -20.67 -28.61 11.30
N TYR A 108 -21.10 -27.47 11.83
CA TYR A 108 -20.21 -26.39 12.27
C TYR A 108 -19.30 -26.77 13.45
N GLU A 109 -19.69 -27.74 14.28
CA GLU A 109 -18.84 -28.24 15.38
C GLU A 109 -17.66 -29.05 14.84
N LYS A 110 -17.90 -29.93 13.87
CA LYS A 110 -16.81 -30.65 13.21
C LYS A 110 -15.92 -29.71 12.42
N ALA A 111 -16.51 -28.75 11.71
CA ALA A 111 -15.74 -27.71 11.02
C ALA A 111 -14.82 -26.99 12.02
N LEU A 112 -15.33 -26.54 13.17
CA LEU A 112 -14.48 -25.95 14.21
C LEU A 112 -13.33 -26.88 14.64
N GLY A 113 -13.60 -28.16 14.88
CA GLY A 113 -12.58 -29.15 15.26
C GLY A 113 -11.49 -29.35 14.20
N TYR A 114 -11.84 -29.36 12.91
CA TYR A 114 -10.87 -29.41 11.83
C TYR A 114 -10.03 -28.13 11.73
N ALA A 115 -10.65 -26.95 11.89
CA ALA A 115 -9.92 -25.69 11.92
C ALA A 115 -8.93 -25.61 13.10
N GLU A 116 -9.34 -26.05 14.30
CA GLU A 116 -8.45 -26.14 15.48
C GLU A 116 -7.29 -27.11 15.24
N SER A 117 -7.53 -28.20 14.50
CA SER A 117 -6.51 -29.18 14.14
C SER A 117 -5.49 -28.59 13.15
N ILE A 118 -5.95 -27.87 12.12
CA ILE A 118 -5.09 -27.13 11.18
C ILE A 118 -4.23 -26.12 11.93
N LEU A 119 -4.82 -25.33 12.84
CA LEU A 119 -4.10 -24.37 13.68
C LEU A 119 -3.00 -25.00 14.54
N GLY A 120 -3.18 -26.27 14.93
CA GLY A 120 -2.15 -27.06 15.61
C GLY A 120 -0.97 -27.46 14.73
N ILE A 121 -1.17 -27.57 13.41
CA ILE A 121 -0.15 -27.93 12.41
C ILE A 121 0.64 -26.68 11.98
N ILE A 122 -0.05 -25.56 11.66
CA ILE A 122 0.56 -24.36 11.06
C ILE A 122 1.23 -23.41 12.07
N VAL A 123 2.17 -23.96 12.86
CA VAL A 123 2.86 -23.22 13.94
C VAL A 123 4.04 -22.34 13.48
N SER A 124 4.49 -22.49 12.23
CA SER A 124 5.63 -21.76 11.68
C SER A 124 5.37 -20.24 11.56
N PRO A 125 6.32 -19.36 11.96
CA PRO A 125 6.19 -17.91 11.84
C PRO A 125 5.91 -17.41 10.42
N GLU A 126 6.45 -18.10 9.42
CA GLU A 126 6.29 -17.80 7.99
C GLU A 126 4.83 -17.94 7.55
N LEU A 127 4.06 -18.82 8.20
CA LEU A 127 2.65 -19.08 7.92
C LEU A 127 1.69 -18.24 8.78
N ARG A 128 2.16 -17.21 9.49
CA ARG A 128 1.30 -16.41 10.40
C ARG A 128 0.06 -15.81 9.73
N GLY A 129 0.16 -15.40 8.47
CA GLY A 129 -0.98 -14.84 7.73
C GLY A 129 -2.03 -15.92 7.45
N TYR A 130 -1.59 -17.12 7.07
CA TYR A 130 -2.46 -18.28 6.88
C TYR A 130 -3.09 -18.74 8.21
N ARG A 131 -2.32 -18.69 9.29
CA ARG A 131 -2.83 -18.95 10.65
C ARG A 131 -3.90 -17.94 11.06
N ALA A 132 -3.70 -16.65 10.78
CA ALA A 132 -4.69 -15.62 11.07
C ALA A 132 -6.00 -15.87 10.31
N LEU A 133 -5.92 -16.31 9.05
CA LEU A 133 -7.08 -16.75 8.28
C LEU A 133 -7.79 -17.95 8.93
N TRP A 134 -7.04 -18.97 9.35
CA TRP A 134 -7.63 -20.15 9.99
C TRP A 134 -8.23 -19.86 11.37
N GLU A 135 -7.64 -18.95 12.15
CA GLU A 135 -8.25 -18.46 13.40
C GLU A 135 -9.58 -17.74 13.10
N TYR A 136 -9.65 -16.97 12.01
CA TYR A 136 -10.90 -16.36 11.57
C TYR A 136 -11.95 -17.39 11.14
N LEU A 137 -11.54 -18.40 10.37
CA LEU A 137 -12.42 -19.48 9.92
C LEU A 137 -12.92 -20.34 11.08
N ALA A 138 -12.07 -20.60 12.09
CA ALA A 138 -12.45 -21.25 13.33
C ALA A 138 -13.49 -20.42 14.10
N GLY A 139 -13.22 -19.11 14.30
CA GLY A 139 -14.17 -18.20 14.96
C GLY A 139 -15.53 -18.14 14.24
N SER A 140 -15.51 -18.15 12.91
CA SER A 140 -16.71 -18.13 12.07
C SER A 140 -17.50 -19.43 12.15
N ALA A 141 -16.84 -20.59 12.13
CA ALA A 141 -17.50 -21.89 12.35
C ALA A 141 -18.14 -21.97 13.74
N ALA A 142 -17.43 -21.51 14.79
CA ALA A 142 -17.96 -21.44 16.14
C ALA A 142 -19.19 -20.53 16.25
N TYR A 143 -19.18 -19.38 15.58
CA TYR A 143 -20.31 -18.44 15.55
C TYR A 143 -21.54 -19.05 14.86
N MET A 144 -21.33 -19.74 13.73
CA MET A 144 -22.41 -20.46 13.04
C MET A 144 -22.98 -21.60 13.89
N ALA A 145 -22.14 -22.33 14.64
CA ALA A 145 -22.58 -23.38 15.56
C ALA A 145 -23.46 -22.82 16.71
N GLU A 146 -23.09 -21.65 17.25
CA GLU A 146 -23.86 -20.97 18.31
C GLU A 146 -25.24 -20.50 17.78
N ASN A 147 -25.27 -19.89 16.60
CA ASN A 147 -26.53 -19.48 15.94
C ASN A 147 -27.43 -20.67 15.57
N ALA A 148 -26.84 -21.83 15.27
CA ALA A 148 -27.58 -23.08 15.05
C ALA A 148 -28.13 -23.70 16.35
N GLY A 149 -27.91 -23.06 17.51
CA GLY A 149 -28.44 -23.44 18.82
C GLY A 149 -27.75 -24.66 19.44
N LYS A 150 -26.56 -25.03 18.97
CA LYS A 150 -25.95 -26.32 19.33
C LYS A 150 -25.14 -26.30 20.65
N VAL A 151 -24.40 -25.24 20.98
CA VAL A 151 -23.71 -25.05 22.28
C VAL A 151 -23.39 -23.55 22.47
N SER A 152 -23.34 -23.05 23.71
CA SER A 152 -22.80 -21.70 24.00
C SER A 152 -21.30 -21.65 23.75
N LEU A 153 -20.89 -21.24 22.55
CA LEU A 153 -19.50 -21.15 22.10
C LEU A 153 -18.96 -19.72 22.08
N SER A 154 -19.72 -18.74 22.58
CA SER A 154 -19.35 -17.32 22.66
C SER A 154 -17.92 -17.03 23.14
N LEU A 155 -17.38 -17.79 24.09
CA LEU A 155 -15.99 -17.65 24.54
C LEU A 155 -14.99 -18.08 23.46
N LYS A 156 -15.20 -19.21 22.78
CA LYS A 156 -14.36 -19.67 21.67
C LYS A 156 -14.42 -18.72 20.48
N VAL A 157 -15.60 -18.21 20.16
CA VAL A 157 -15.80 -17.20 19.09
C VAL A 157 -14.91 -15.98 19.35
N ARG A 158 -14.99 -15.41 20.56
CA ARG A 158 -14.19 -14.24 20.95
C ARG A 158 -12.69 -14.55 20.93
N ASP A 159 -12.30 -15.70 21.46
CA ASP A 159 -10.90 -16.10 21.59
C ASP A 159 -10.24 -16.31 20.21
N HIS A 160 -10.90 -17.01 19.28
CA HIS A 160 -10.42 -17.19 17.92
C HIS A 160 -10.36 -15.88 17.13
N TYR A 161 -11.37 -15.01 17.20
CA TYR A 161 -11.29 -13.70 16.54
C TYR A 161 -10.21 -12.81 17.15
N GLN A 162 -10.01 -12.85 18.47
CA GLN A 162 -8.93 -12.11 19.13
C GLN A 162 -7.56 -12.65 18.72
N ARG A 163 -7.40 -13.98 18.60
CA ARG A 163 -6.18 -14.59 18.06
C ARG A 163 -5.94 -14.25 16.61
N ALA A 164 -6.97 -14.27 15.76
CA ALA A 164 -6.87 -13.87 14.35
C ALA A 164 -6.37 -12.42 14.22
N LYS A 165 -6.95 -11.50 15.00
CA LYS A 165 -6.52 -10.09 15.09
C LYS A 165 -5.08 -9.96 15.58
N ASN A 166 -4.71 -10.68 16.64
CA ASN A 166 -3.35 -10.62 17.20
C ASN A 166 -2.30 -11.24 16.27
N ALA A 167 -2.67 -12.28 15.52
CA ALA A 167 -1.80 -12.98 14.57
C ALA A 167 -1.50 -12.13 13.33
N ALA A 168 -2.40 -11.22 12.94
CA ALA A 168 -2.22 -10.34 11.80
C ALA A 168 -2.82 -8.95 12.02
N LYS A 169 -2.17 -8.15 12.88
CA LYS A 169 -2.53 -6.75 13.14
C LYS A 169 -2.50 -5.86 11.89
N ASP A 170 -1.78 -6.30 10.86
CA ASP A 170 -1.51 -5.55 9.63
C ASP A 170 -2.49 -5.88 8.49
N ILE A 171 -3.57 -6.63 8.77
CA ILE A 171 -4.64 -6.96 7.81
C ILE A 171 -5.90 -6.14 8.17
N PRO A 172 -6.25 -5.11 7.38
CA PRO A 172 -7.34 -4.18 7.71
C PRO A 172 -8.71 -4.84 7.91
N TRP A 173 -9.06 -5.83 7.09
CA TRP A 173 -10.39 -6.45 7.17
C TRP A 173 -10.57 -7.36 8.40
N LEU A 174 -9.49 -7.91 8.95
CA LEU A 174 -9.52 -8.70 10.18
C LEU A 174 -9.79 -7.83 11.41
N ALA A 175 -9.35 -6.56 11.40
CA ALA A 175 -9.66 -5.60 12.46
C ALA A 175 -11.17 -5.27 12.52
N LEU A 176 -11.84 -5.22 11.36
CA LEU A 176 -13.29 -4.93 11.27
C LEU A 176 -14.17 -6.01 11.92
N LEU A 177 -13.68 -7.24 12.00
CA LEU A 177 -14.45 -8.39 12.50
C LEU A 177 -14.58 -8.43 14.03
N SER A 178 -13.68 -7.77 14.77
CA SER A 178 -13.85 -7.63 16.23
C SER A 178 -15.03 -6.74 16.62
N GLY A 179 -15.42 -5.79 15.75
CA GLY A 179 -16.58 -4.93 15.96
C GLY A 179 -17.92 -5.68 15.95
N TYR A 180 -17.98 -6.87 15.34
CA TYR A 180 -19.18 -7.71 15.32
C TYR A 180 -19.37 -8.57 16.57
N THR A 181 -18.32 -8.75 17.39
CA THR A 181 -18.36 -9.69 18.55
C THR A 181 -18.20 -9.02 19.92
N ALA A 182 -17.87 -7.73 19.97
CA ALA A 182 -17.82 -6.97 21.22
C ALA A 182 -18.37 -5.54 21.04
N GLN A 183 -19.29 -5.14 21.92
CA GLN A 183 -19.55 -3.72 22.19
C GLN A 183 -18.28 -3.09 22.79
N VAL A 184 -17.39 -2.53 21.97
CA VAL A 184 -16.27 -1.66 22.38
C VAL A 184 -16.01 -0.73 21.19
N GLY A 185 -16.29 0.57 21.24
CA GLY A 185 -15.45 1.58 21.90
C GLY A 185 -14.69 2.35 20.80
N GLU A 186 -14.92 3.66 20.69
CA GLU A 186 -14.50 4.60 19.62
C GLU A 186 -12.99 4.66 19.28
N VAL A 187 -12.14 3.86 19.92
CA VAL A 187 -10.68 3.98 19.83
C VAL A 187 -10.07 3.18 18.65
N GLU A 188 -10.77 2.19 18.08
CA GLU A 188 -10.16 1.23 17.15
C GLU A 188 -10.22 1.61 15.65
N SER A 189 -11.08 2.54 15.23
CA SER A 189 -11.08 3.01 13.82
C SER A 189 -9.78 3.75 13.43
N ILE A 190 -9.05 4.23 14.45
CA ILE A 190 -7.85 5.08 14.34
C ILE A 190 -6.63 4.33 13.75
N ASN A 191 -6.64 3.01 13.60
CA ASN A 191 -5.52 2.30 12.93
C ASN A 191 -5.85 1.83 11.50
N GLU A 192 -7.13 1.78 11.12
CA GLU A 192 -7.56 1.18 9.85
C GLU A 192 -7.13 2.01 8.64
N LEU A 193 -7.29 3.34 8.69
CA LEU A 193 -6.92 4.21 7.58
C LEU A 193 -5.41 4.23 7.35
N THR A 194 -4.59 4.17 8.40
CA THR A 194 -3.13 4.06 8.26
C THR A 194 -2.73 2.75 7.59
N MET A 195 -3.36 1.63 7.95
CA MET A 195 -3.09 0.37 7.24
C MET A 195 -3.52 0.42 5.78
N ARG A 196 -4.66 1.05 5.48
CA ARG A 196 -5.09 1.28 4.10
C ARG A 196 -4.11 2.16 3.33
N GLN A 197 -3.50 3.15 3.99
CA GLN A 197 -2.48 4.01 3.40
C GLN A 197 -1.25 3.18 3.02
N ILE A 198 -0.81 2.30 3.93
CA ILE A 198 0.30 1.37 3.70
C ILE A 198 -0.01 0.45 2.51
N GLU A 199 -1.21 -0.11 2.40
CA GLU A 199 -1.61 -0.95 1.25
C GLU A 199 -1.57 -0.19 -0.08
N GLN A 200 -1.94 1.10 -0.07
CA GLN A 200 -1.82 1.95 -1.25
C GLN A 200 -0.34 2.22 -1.59
N ILE A 201 0.52 2.41 -0.60
CA ILE A 201 1.98 2.52 -0.81
C ILE A 201 2.53 1.22 -1.41
N GLU A 202 2.18 0.04 -0.87
CA GLU A 202 2.60 -1.25 -1.43
C GLU A 202 2.22 -1.38 -2.91
N SER A 203 0.96 -1.09 -3.22
CA SER A 203 0.43 -1.14 -4.59
C SER A 203 1.16 -0.15 -5.51
N HIS A 204 1.46 1.05 -5.00
CA HIS A 204 2.21 2.06 -5.73
C HIS A 204 3.65 1.60 -6.00
N LEU A 205 4.37 1.10 -5.00
CA LEU A 205 5.73 0.59 -5.14
C LEU A 205 5.80 -0.63 -6.08
N GLU A 206 4.82 -1.52 -6.01
CA GLU A 206 4.71 -2.65 -6.95
C GLU A 206 4.51 -2.18 -8.39
N SER A 207 3.65 -1.17 -8.62
CA SER A 207 3.40 -0.63 -9.96
C SER A 207 4.63 0.02 -10.61
N ILE A 208 5.56 0.54 -9.79
CA ILE A 208 6.81 1.14 -10.25
C ILE A 208 7.78 0.04 -10.74
N GLY A 209 7.69 -1.17 -10.19
CA GLY A 209 8.57 -2.30 -10.47
C GLY A 209 9.85 -2.27 -9.62
N LYS A 210 10.48 -3.45 -9.48
CA LYS A 210 11.62 -3.66 -8.58
C LYS A 210 12.98 -3.72 -9.26
N MET A 211 13.04 -4.16 -10.51
CA MET A 211 14.27 -4.34 -11.28
C MET A 211 15.09 -3.06 -11.50
N HIS A 212 14.44 -1.90 -11.66
CA HIS A 212 15.15 -0.66 -11.99
C HIS A 212 14.64 0.55 -11.19
N ASP A 213 15.55 1.17 -10.44
CA ASP A 213 15.29 2.40 -9.66
C ASP A 213 14.99 3.63 -10.53
N ARG A 214 15.19 3.55 -11.85
CA ARG A 214 15.03 4.68 -12.78
C ARG A 214 13.64 5.32 -12.73
N LYS A 215 12.58 4.50 -12.61
CA LYS A 215 11.20 5.01 -12.56
C LYS A 215 10.92 5.74 -11.25
N LEU A 216 11.34 5.17 -10.12
CA LEU A 216 11.23 5.81 -8.81
C LEU A 216 12.03 7.12 -8.76
N ALA A 217 13.31 7.07 -9.16
CA ALA A 217 14.17 8.25 -9.18
C ALA A 217 13.62 9.38 -10.09
N LYS A 218 13.01 9.01 -11.23
CA LYS A 218 12.34 9.98 -12.11
C LYS A 218 11.12 10.61 -11.42
N LEU A 219 10.28 9.81 -10.76
CA LEU A 219 9.12 10.29 -10.02
C LEU A 219 9.53 11.22 -8.86
N GLU A 220 10.50 10.81 -8.05
CA GLU A 220 11.01 11.62 -6.93
C GLU A 220 11.62 12.94 -7.43
N LYS A 221 12.34 12.91 -8.56
CA LYS A 221 12.87 14.12 -9.19
C LYS A 221 11.75 15.05 -9.66
N GLU A 222 10.73 14.51 -10.33
CA GLU A 222 9.56 15.26 -10.78
C GLU A 222 8.82 15.94 -9.61
N ILE A 223 8.70 15.25 -8.47
CA ILE A 223 8.13 15.83 -7.25
C ILE A 223 9.02 16.97 -6.72
N ARG A 224 10.34 16.73 -6.54
CA ARG A 224 11.26 17.72 -5.98
C ARG A 224 11.39 18.99 -6.82
N GLU A 225 11.43 18.84 -8.13
CA GLU A 225 11.50 19.97 -9.06
C GLU A 225 10.15 20.69 -9.11
N GLY A 226 9.05 19.96 -9.16
CA GLY A 226 7.71 20.55 -9.30
C GLY A 226 7.25 21.32 -8.06
N ILE A 227 7.55 20.89 -6.83
CA ILE A 227 7.22 21.67 -5.61
C ILE A 227 7.96 23.02 -5.54
N ASN A 228 8.99 23.22 -6.36
CA ASN A 228 9.74 24.48 -6.46
C ASN A 228 9.41 25.26 -7.75
N SER A 229 8.47 24.78 -8.55
CA SER A 229 8.02 25.39 -9.81
C SER A 229 6.62 25.95 -9.61
N SER A 230 6.41 27.24 -9.89
CA SER A 230 5.09 27.88 -9.91
C SER A 230 4.10 27.13 -10.82
N LYS A 231 4.59 26.69 -11.98
CA LYS A 231 3.79 26.01 -13.00
C LYS A 231 3.44 24.56 -12.65
N ASP A 232 4.35 23.86 -12.00
CA ASP A 232 4.23 22.41 -11.77
C ASP A 232 3.91 22.06 -10.30
N PHE A 233 3.69 23.06 -9.45
CA PHE A 233 3.44 22.89 -8.02
C PHE A 233 2.30 21.92 -7.75
N GLU A 234 1.11 22.22 -8.27
CA GLU A 234 -0.09 21.41 -8.04
C GLU A 234 0.05 19.99 -8.59
N LYS A 235 0.79 19.83 -9.69
CA LYS A 235 1.09 18.51 -10.27
C LYS A 235 1.98 17.72 -9.32
N ALA A 236 3.06 18.32 -8.81
CA ALA A 236 3.94 17.68 -7.84
C ALA A 236 3.22 17.40 -6.51
N HIS A 237 2.34 18.30 -6.08
CA HIS A 237 1.52 18.16 -4.89
C HIS A 237 0.56 16.95 -4.99
N LYS A 238 -0.09 16.77 -6.14
CA LYS A 238 -0.86 15.56 -6.42
C LYS A 238 0.02 14.30 -6.43
N LEU A 239 1.20 14.36 -7.03
CA LEU A 239 2.11 13.21 -7.11
C LEU A 239 2.61 12.78 -5.73
N ILE A 240 2.98 13.70 -4.85
CA ILE A 240 3.41 13.34 -3.49
C ILE A 240 2.28 12.70 -2.69
N GLY A 241 1.03 13.19 -2.81
CA GLY A 241 -0.13 12.56 -2.15
C GLY A 241 -0.31 11.09 -2.56
N ARG A 242 -0.18 10.78 -3.86
CA ARG A 242 -0.19 9.38 -4.33
C ARG A 242 1.00 8.58 -3.81
N HIS A 243 2.17 9.21 -3.79
CA HIS A 243 3.42 8.57 -3.39
C HIS A 243 3.41 8.10 -1.94
N ILE A 244 2.67 8.79 -1.07
CA ILE A 244 2.49 8.42 0.33
C ILE A 244 1.16 7.69 0.61
N GLY A 245 0.49 7.15 -0.42
CA GLY A 245 -0.66 6.25 -0.24
C GLY A 245 -2.00 6.92 -0.01
N PHE A 246 -2.22 8.12 -0.54
CA PHE A 246 -3.55 8.71 -0.65
C PHE A 246 -4.11 8.57 -2.07
N ASP A 247 -5.44 8.50 -2.17
CA ASP A 247 -6.17 8.70 -3.41
C ASP A 247 -6.16 10.20 -3.76
N ALA A 248 -5.06 10.65 -4.38
CA ALA A 248 -4.87 12.06 -4.73
C ALA A 248 -5.35 12.38 -6.15
N HIS A 249 -6.22 13.39 -6.23
CA HIS A 249 -6.90 13.82 -7.43
C HIS A 249 -6.84 15.34 -7.60
N LYS A 250 -7.16 15.78 -8.81
CA LYS A 250 -7.28 17.17 -9.22
C LYS A 250 -8.32 17.23 -10.33
N HIS A 251 -9.10 18.29 -10.37
CA HIS A 251 -10.04 18.58 -11.44
C HIS A 251 -10.03 20.08 -11.72
N GLU A 252 -9.95 20.46 -12.98
CA GLU A 252 -9.95 21.86 -13.42
C GLU A 252 -11.38 22.27 -13.76
N ALA A 253 -12.04 22.99 -12.87
CA ALA A 253 -13.36 23.56 -13.10
C ALA A 253 -13.51 24.92 -12.38
N ASP A 254 -14.61 25.63 -12.65
CA ASP A 254 -14.89 26.86 -11.91
C ASP A 254 -15.08 26.55 -10.42
N ALA A 255 -14.37 27.32 -9.58
CA ALA A 255 -14.30 27.16 -8.13
C ALA A 255 -13.89 25.75 -7.63
N SER A 256 -13.23 24.93 -8.46
CA SER A 256 -12.66 23.67 -7.98
C SER A 256 -11.46 23.94 -7.06
N PRO A 257 -11.22 23.07 -6.06
CA PRO A 257 -9.96 23.09 -5.32
C PRO A 257 -8.79 22.65 -6.21
N ASP A 258 -7.57 22.88 -5.73
CA ASP A 258 -6.35 22.50 -6.44
C ASP A 258 -6.16 20.96 -6.41
N PRO A 259 -5.36 20.33 -5.52
CA PRO A 259 -5.51 18.91 -5.27
C PRO A 259 -6.38 18.60 -4.05
N TRP A 260 -6.88 17.38 -3.99
CA TRP A 260 -7.40 16.79 -2.76
C TRP A 260 -6.86 15.38 -2.58
N TRP A 261 -6.66 15.00 -1.33
CA TRP A 261 -6.18 13.69 -0.91
C TRP A 261 -7.27 12.99 -0.12
N GLN A 262 -7.68 11.82 -0.56
CA GLN A 262 -8.70 11.03 0.11
C GLN A 262 -8.12 9.72 0.63
N ILE A 263 -8.58 9.32 1.83
CA ILE A 263 -8.44 7.95 2.30
C ILE A 263 -9.61 7.58 3.22
N GLY A 264 -10.36 6.56 2.84
CA GLY A 264 -11.56 6.14 3.59
C GLY A 264 -12.56 7.29 3.73
N ASN A 265 -12.83 7.69 4.97
CA ASN A 265 -13.75 8.77 5.32
C ASN A 265 -13.05 10.11 5.61
N ILE A 266 -11.74 10.25 5.35
CA ILE A 266 -11.00 11.51 5.50
C ILE A 266 -10.64 12.05 4.12
N CYS A 267 -10.85 13.35 3.90
CA CYS A 267 -10.41 14.08 2.72
C CYS A 267 -9.75 15.38 3.13
N PHE A 268 -8.50 15.57 2.74
CA PHE A 268 -7.81 16.85 2.78
C PHE A 268 -8.03 17.54 1.44
N VAL A 269 -8.59 18.74 1.45
CA VAL A 269 -8.82 19.54 0.24
C VAL A 269 -7.93 20.77 0.30
N PHE A 270 -7.09 20.96 -0.72
CA PHE A 270 -6.04 21.96 -0.68
C PHE A 270 -6.35 23.16 -1.57
N GLU A 271 -5.93 24.33 -1.09
CA GLU A 271 -5.69 25.52 -1.91
C GLU A 271 -4.18 25.79 -1.91
N ASP A 272 -3.56 25.72 -3.08
CA ASP A 272 -2.14 25.91 -3.32
C ASP A 272 -1.87 27.39 -3.68
N HIS A 273 -1.66 28.21 -2.66
CA HIS A 273 -1.26 29.62 -2.82
C HIS A 273 0.26 29.79 -2.71
N ALA A 274 1.02 29.02 -3.51
CA ALA A 274 2.48 28.99 -3.47
C ALA A 274 3.15 30.27 -4.02
N ASP A 275 2.58 30.89 -5.06
CA ASP A 275 3.13 32.09 -5.72
C ASP A 275 2.49 33.39 -5.22
N ALA A 276 2.25 33.50 -3.92
CA ALA A 276 1.64 34.70 -3.35
C ALA A 276 2.50 35.95 -3.62
N GLU A 277 1.98 36.91 -4.38
CA GLU A 277 2.65 38.19 -4.68
C GLU A 277 2.71 39.13 -3.45
N SER A 278 1.92 38.83 -2.42
CA SER A 278 1.82 39.61 -1.19
C SER A 278 1.86 38.69 0.02
N ASP A 279 2.51 39.13 1.09
CA ASP A 279 2.50 38.49 2.41
C ASP A 279 1.13 38.56 3.13
N THR A 280 0.07 38.99 2.44
CA THR A 280 -1.27 39.14 3.01
C THR A 280 -2.33 38.42 2.17
N LEU A 281 -2.99 37.45 2.78
CA LEU A 281 -4.12 36.74 2.21
C LEU A 281 -5.33 37.67 2.04
N SER A 282 -5.92 37.64 0.83
CA SER A 282 -7.12 38.44 0.50
C SER A 282 -8.40 37.82 1.08
N ALA A 283 -9.42 38.65 1.31
CA ALA A 283 -10.73 38.17 1.75
C ALA A 283 -11.42 37.29 0.69
N THR A 284 -11.12 37.48 -0.59
CA THR A 284 -11.64 36.64 -1.68
C THR A 284 -11.08 35.22 -1.60
N LYS A 285 -9.75 35.10 -1.47
CA LYS A 285 -9.06 33.81 -1.33
C LYS A 285 -9.53 33.06 -0.08
N ALA A 286 -9.59 33.76 1.05
CA ALA A 286 -10.13 33.20 2.30
C ALA A 286 -11.58 32.66 2.19
N ARG A 287 -12.40 33.20 1.27
CA ARG A 287 -13.75 32.66 1.01
C ARG A 287 -13.72 31.43 0.10
N GLN A 288 -12.81 31.40 -0.87
CA GLN A 288 -12.64 30.26 -1.77
C GLN A 288 -12.26 29.00 -0.98
N ASP A 289 -11.26 29.10 -0.10
CA ASP A 289 -10.77 27.99 0.73
C ASP A 289 -11.89 27.34 1.56
N VAL A 290 -12.80 28.17 2.09
CA VAL A 290 -13.93 27.73 2.92
C VAL A 290 -15.02 27.04 2.12
N THR A 291 -15.13 27.34 0.83
CA THR A 291 -16.16 26.76 -0.06
C THR A 291 -15.76 25.41 -0.65
N HIS A 292 -14.47 25.07 -0.66
CA HIS A 292 -13.95 23.81 -1.22
C HIS A 292 -14.55 22.54 -0.62
N PRO A 293 -14.81 22.45 0.70
CA PRO A 293 -15.52 21.30 1.26
C PRO A 293 -16.92 21.09 0.66
N ASN A 294 -17.63 22.15 0.29
CA ASN A 294 -18.94 22.04 -0.35
C ASN A 294 -18.79 21.50 -1.78
N TRP A 295 -17.81 22.03 -2.53
CA TRP A 295 -17.51 21.55 -3.88
C TRP A 295 -17.18 20.06 -3.88
N ILE A 296 -16.34 19.58 -2.94
CA ILE A 296 -15.98 18.17 -2.82
C ILE A 296 -17.21 17.30 -2.53
N LYS A 297 -18.10 17.71 -1.63
CA LYS A 297 -19.33 16.96 -1.33
C LYS A 297 -20.24 16.85 -2.56
N GLU A 298 -20.35 17.91 -3.36
CA GLU A 298 -21.24 17.89 -4.52
C GLU A 298 -20.66 17.10 -5.70
N ASN A 299 -19.35 17.20 -5.93
CA ASN A 299 -18.72 16.73 -7.18
C ASN A 299 -17.95 15.41 -7.03
N VAL A 300 -17.50 15.05 -5.83
CA VAL A 300 -16.72 13.82 -5.60
C VAL A 300 -17.60 12.75 -4.97
N LYS A 301 -18.08 11.79 -5.79
CA LYS A 301 -18.97 10.69 -5.35
C LYS A 301 -18.46 9.95 -4.10
N ALA A 302 -17.15 9.73 -4.01
CA ALA A 302 -16.55 9.03 -2.88
C ALA A 302 -16.64 9.82 -1.56
N CYS A 303 -16.84 11.14 -1.62
CA CYS A 303 -16.95 12.06 -0.49
C CYS A 303 -18.41 12.41 -0.12
N GLN A 304 -19.41 11.83 -0.80
CA GLN A 304 -20.85 12.06 -0.54
C GLN A 304 -21.40 11.26 0.65
N LYS A 305 -20.55 10.50 1.35
CA LYS A 305 -20.95 9.64 2.47
C LYS A 305 -21.23 10.48 3.72
N GLU A 306 -22.23 10.10 4.52
CA GLU A 306 -22.66 10.86 5.72
C GLU A 306 -21.53 11.09 6.74
N ASN A 307 -20.60 10.14 6.88
CA ASN A 307 -19.50 10.21 7.85
C ASN A 307 -18.19 10.77 7.27
N MET A 308 -18.25 11.51 6.15
CA MET A 308 -17.06 12.08 5.51
C MET A 308 -16.54 13.31 6.27
N ILE A 309 -15.27 13.25 6.69
CA ILE A 309 -14.53 14.36 7.30
C ILE A 309 -13.73 15.05 6.20
N ILE A 310 -14.12 16.27 5.85
CA ILE A 310 -13.43 17.08 4.83
C ILE A 310 -12.75 18.26 5.53
N ILE A 311 -11.43 18.35 5.38
CA ILE A 311 -10.59 19.35 6.04
C ILE A 311 -9.98 20.23 4.95
N PRO A 312 -10.37 21.51 4.85
CA PRO A 312 -9.74 22.44 3.94
C PRO A 312 -8.39 22.92 4.48
N VAL A 313 -7.38 22.95 3.62
CA VAL A 313 -6.00 23.29 3.95
C VAL A 313 -5.47 24.32 2.95
N LEU A 314 -5.05 25.48 3.44
CA LEU A 314 -4.35 26.49 2.66
C LEU A 314 -2.83 26.24 2.75
N ILE A 315 -2.18 26.05 1.60
CA ILE A 315 -0.72 26.02 1.50
C ILE A 315 -0.24 27.37 0.98
N SER A 316 0.55 28.10 1.77
CA SER A 316 0.95 29.46 1.36
C SER A 316 2.19 29.99 2.09
N PRO A 317 2.97 30.90 1.49
CA PRO A 317 4.05 31.59 2.20
C PRO A 317 3.54 32.79 3.03
N VAL A 318 2.26 33.16 2.91
CA VAL A 318 1.72 34.37 3.59
C VAL A 318 1.68 34.22 5.10
N THR A 319 1.96 35.32 5.80
CA THR A 319 1.89 35.38 7.28
C THR A 319 0.74 36.22 7.80
N LYS A 320 0.08 37.01 6.93
CA LYS A 320 -1.02 37.91 7.31
C LYS A 320 -2.30 37.61 6.56
N VAL A 321 -3.42 38.09 7.11
CA VAL A 321 -4.74 38.09 6.48
C VAL A 321 -5.42 39.45 6.65
N LYS A 322 -6.13 39.91 5.62
CA LYS A 322 -6.96 41.11 5.72
C LYS A 322 -8.06 40.93 6.76
N SER A 323 -8.41 42.01 7.45
CA SER A 323 -9.46 42.06 8.46
C SER A 323 -10.80 41.42 8.02
N GLY A 324 -11.18 41.62 6.75
CA GLY A 324 -12.38 41.02 6.16
C GLY A 324 -12.28 39.51 5.83
N GLY A 325 -11.08 38.93 5.81
CA GLY A 325 -10.83 37.52 5.53
C GLY A 325 -10.86 36.64 6.78
N LYS A 326 -10.38 37.14 7.93
CA LYS A 326 -10.26 36.37 9.17
C LYS A 326 -11.53 35.59 9.57
N PRO A 327 -12.74 36.19 9.56
CA PRO A 327 -13.95 35.49 10.01
C PRO A 327 -14.28 34.22 9.21
N HIS A 328 -13.79 34.13 7.97
CA HIS A 328 -14.01 32.99 7.10
C HIS A 328 -13.08 31.81 7.46
N LEU A 329 -11.91 32.07 8.04
CA LEU A 329 -10.83 31.09 8.21
C LEU A 329 -10.91 30.22 9.48
N ASN A 330 -12.01 30.28 10.24
CA ASN A 330 -12.17 29.54 11.51
C ASN A 330 -12.27 28.01 11.34
N GLY A 331 -12.35 27.51 10.11
CA GLY A 331 -12.36 26.08 9.79
C GLY A 331 -11.41 25.70 8.66
N VAL A 332 -10.45 26.57 8.34
CA VAL A 332 -9.42 26.33 7.31
C VAL A 332 -8.08 26.15 8.00
N SER A 333 -7.46 25.02 7.76
CA SER A 333 -6.12 24.71 8.26
C SER A 333 -5.06 25.42 7.41
N PHE A 334 -3.92 25.72 8.01
CA PHE A 334 -2.79 26.39 7.38
C PHE A 334 -1.58 25.47 7.36
N TRP A 335 -0.94 25.38 6.20
CA TRP A 335 0.36 24.76 6.03
C TRP A 335 1.30 25.78 5.40
N SER A 336 2.31 26.25 6.13
CA SER A 336 3.29 27.15 5.53
C SER A 336 4.00 26.46 4.38
N LEU A 337 4.26 27.21 3.30
CA LEU A 337 4.91 26.67 2.10
C LEU A 337 6.27 26.02 2.41
N ASP A 338 7.06 26.63 3.29
CA ASP A 338 8.38 26.09 3.68
C ASP A 338 8.24 24.77 4.45
N ASN A 339 7.33 24.69 5.44
CA ASN A 339 7.09 23.46 6.18
C ASN A 339 6.54 22.35 5.27
N PHE A 340 5.71 22.70 4.29
CA PHE A 340 5.23 21.73 3.29
C PHE A 340 6.39 21.19 2.46
N LYS A 341 7.28 22.04 1.95
CA LYS A 341 8.46 21.60 1.18
C LYS A 341 9.40 20.73 2.00
N GLU A 342 9.65 21.08 3.26
CA GLU A 342 10.43 20.24 4.19
C GLU A 342 9.76 18.88 4.41
N TRP A 343 8.45 18.87 4.64
CA TRP A 343 7.66 17.66 4.81
C TRP A 343 7.69 16.77 3.55
N VAL A 344 7.62 17.35 2.35
CA VAL A 344 7.73 16.58 1.08
C VAL A 344 9.11 15.91 1.00
N ASN A 345 10.19 16.61 1.36
CA ASN A 345 11.53 16.01 1.34
C ASN A 345 11.66 14.84 2.32
N GLU A 346 11.07 14.96 3.51
CA GLU A 346 11.01 13.89 4.49
C GLU A 346 10.15 12.71 4.01
N ALA A 347 8.99 12.99 3.40
CA ALA A 347 8.12 11.98 2.82
C ALA A 347 8.83 11.15 1.75
N LEU A 348 9.52 11.81 0.80
CA LEU A 348 10.32 11.14 -0.22
C LEU A 348 11.44 10.29 0.39
N ARG A 349 12.10 10.78 1.45
CA ARG A 349 13.15 10.02 2.17
C ARG A 349 12.57 8.75 2.78
N VAL A 350 11.46 8.85 3.50
CA VAL A 350 10.82 7.71 4.18
C VAL A 350 10.34 6.66 3.18
N ILE A 351 9.67 7.05 2.10
CA ILE A 351 9.23 6.09 1.08
C ILE A 351 10.42 5.42 0.40
N ARG A 352 11.51 6.16 0.13
CA ARG A 352 12.74 5.59 -0.41
C ARG A 352 13.40 4.59 0.54
N GLU A 353 13.39 4.85 1.84
CA GLU A 353 13.85 3.87 2.82
C GLU A 353 12.96 2.63 2.87
N LEU A 354 11.62 2.80 2.85
CA LEU A 354 10.70 1.66 2.83
C LEU A 354 10.85 0.84 1.55
N ARG A 355 11.21 1.48 0.43
CA ARG A 355 11.46 0.78 -0.83
C ARG A 355 12.62 -0.22 -0.76
N THR A 356 13.65 0.02 0.07
CA THR A 356 14.82 -0.87 0.14
C THR A 356 14.49 -2.21 0.80
N THR A 357 13.52 -2.24 1.71
CA THR A 357 13.04 -3.45 2.38
C THR A 357 11.77 -4.00 1.74
N PHE A 358 11.18 -3.32 0.75
CA PHE A 358 9.94 -3.75 0.09
C PHE A 358 10.16 -4.94 -0.85
N VAL A 359 9.64 -6.10 -0.46
CA VAL A 359 9.74 -7.34 -1.22
C VAL A 359 8.49 -7.62 -2.04
N GLN A 360 7.29 -7.43 -1.49
CA GLN A 360 5.99 -7.62 -2.17
C GLN A 360 4.84 -7.05 -1.34
N PRO A 361 3.68 -6.78 -1.96
CA PRO A 361 2.47 -6.46 -1.21
C PRO A 361 2.08 -7.58 -0.24
N GLY A 362 1.53 -7.20 0.91
CA GLY A 362 1.05 -8.15 1.91
C GLY A 362 2.12 -8.72 2.84
N ASP A 363 3.37 -8.25 2.75
CA ASP A 363 4.41 -8.60 3.71
C ASP A 363 4.14 -7.91 5.05
N LEU A 364 3.66 -8.65 6.05
CA LEU A 364 3.30 -8.04 7.34
C LEU A 364 4.53 -7.58 8.15
N ILE A 365 5.76 -8.04 7.86
CA ILE A 365 6.96 -7.52 8.53
C ILE A 365 7.21 -6.11 8.01
N TRP A 366 7.16 -5.98 6.68
CA TRP A 366 7.29 -4.70 6.01
C TRP A 366 6.17 -3.73 6.38
N ARG A 367 4.89 -4.18 6.45
CA ARG A 367 3.77 -3.32 6.87
C ARG A 367 3.97 -2.77 8.28
N LYS A 368 4.49 -3.58 9.21
CA LYS A 368 4.83 -3.12 10.56
C LYS A 368 5.93 -2.05 10.53
N GLU A 369 7.00 -2.27 9.76
CA GLU A 369 8.06 -1.26 9.56
C GLU A 369 7.48 0.04 8.96
N ALA A 370 6.65 -0.06 7.93
CA ALA A 370 5.98 1.05 7.28
C ALA A 370 5.11 1.84 8.25
N TYR A 371 4.30 1.15 9.06
CA TYR A 371 3.48 1.77 10.09
C TYR A 371 4.32 2.58 11.09
N GLU A 372 5.40 1.98 11.61
CA GLU A 372 6.29 2.63 12.57
C GLU A 372 6.98 3.87 11.96
N LYS A 373 7.46 3.77 10.71
CA LYS A 373 8.12 4.88 10.01
C LYS A 373 7.16 6.01 9.67
N LEU A 374 5.99 5.71 9.11
CA LEU A 374 4.99 6.73 8.76
C LEU A 374 4.51 7.48 10.01
N THR A 375 4.24 6.75 11.10
CA THR A 375 3.80 7.34 12.38
C THR A 375 4.90 8.21 12.98
N LYS A 376 6.15 7.72 13.01
CA LYS A 376 7.27 8.47 13.59
C LYS A 376 7.59 9.74 12.80
N SER A 377 7.50 9.70 11.48
CA SER A 377 7.73 10.86 10.60
C SER A 377 6.47 11.70 10.37
N LYS A 378 5.34 11.39 11.04
CA LYS A 378 4.06 12.12 10.93
C LYS A 378 3.51 12.20 9.50
N LEU A 379 3.70 11.13 8.73
CA LEU A 379 3.22 10.99 7.35
C LEU A 379 1.90 10.22 7.28
N ASP A 380 1.53 9.54 8.37
CA ASP A 380 0.27 8.83 8.43
C ASP A 380 -0.92 9.80 8.43
N VAL A 381 -2.05 9.33 7.92
CA VAL A 381 -3.30 10.10 7.81
C VAL A 381 -3.73 10.78 9.11
N TYR A 382 -3.52 10.15 10.27
CA TYR A 382 -3.97 10.70 11.54
C TYR A 382 -3.02 11.79 12.05
N SER A 383 -1.70 11.60 11.91
CA SER A 383 -0.74 12.66 12.19
C SER A 383 -1.00 13.90 11.34
N LEU A 384 -1.32 13.73 10.06
CA LEU A 384 -1.70 14.84 9.18
C LEU A 384 -3.02 15.49 9.63
N GLN A 385 -4.03 14.69 9.94
CA GLN A 385 -5.31 15.18 10.43
C GLN A 385 -5.14 16.01 11.72
N GLU A 386 -4.36 15.50 12.68
CA GLU A 386 -4.08 16.19 13.94
C GLU A 386 -3.28 17.49 13.68
N MET A 387 -2.26 17.45 12.82
CA MET A 387 -1.53 18.65 12.42
C MET A 387 -2.47 19.74 11.87
N PHE A 388 -3.39 19.38 10.98
CA PHE A 388 -4.33 20.33 10.40
C PHE A 388 -5.35 20.86 11.42
N LYS A 389 -5.85 20.02 12.34
CA LYS A 389 -6.74 20.48 13.41
C LYS A 389 -6.08 21.57 14.28
N HIS A 390 -4.80 21.40 14.60
CA HIS A 390 -4.07 22.35 15.44
C HIS A 390 -3.68 23.63 14.70
N ASN A 391 -3.35 23.52 13.40
CA ASN A 391 -2.87 24.64 12.60
C ASN A 391 -4.01 25.40 11.92
N GLN A 392 -4.92 26.03 12.67
CA GLN A 392 -5.99 26.83 12.06
C GLN A 392 -5.45 28.17 11.53
N CYS A 393 -5.85 28.54 10.30
CA CYS A 393 -5.50 29.82 9.66
C CYS A 393 -5.84 31.03 10.54
N SER A 394 -6.99 31.00 11.22
CA SER A 394 -7.44 32.07 12.13
C SER A 394 -6.50 32.33 13.31
N ASN A 395 -5.72 31.33 13.70
CA ASN A 395 -4.82 31.36 14.85
C ASN A 395 -3.38 31.68 14.44
N ILE A 396 -3.00 31.31 13.21
CA ILE A 396 -1.63 31.47 12.70
C ILE A 396 -1.44 32.82 11.99
N LEU A 397 -2.40 33.25 11.17
CA LEU A 397 -2.25 34.45 10.35
C LEU A 397 -2.51 35.73 11.15
N GLU A 398 -1.59 36.68 11.05
CA GLU A 398 -1.72 37.99 11.67
C GLU A 398 -2.74 38.86 10.95
N VAL A 399 -3.60 39.56 11.70
CA VAL A 399 -4.67 40.38 11.11
C VAL A 399 -4.15 41.76 10.77
N VAL A 400 -4.26 42.14 9.49
CA VAL A 400 -3.94 43.49 9.02
C VAL A 400 -5.18 44.19 8.47
N LYS A 401 -5.17 45.53 8.53
CA LYS A 401 -6.34 46.34 8.13
C LYS A 401 -6.61 46.27 6.64
#